data_AF-A0A225DW16-F1
#
_entry.id   AF-A0A225DW16-F1
#
_cell.length_a   1.000
_cell.length_b   1.000
_cell.length_c   1.000
_cell.angle_alpha   90.00
_cell.angle_beta   90.00
_cell.angle_gamma   90.00
#
_symmetry.space_group_name_H-M   'P 1'
#
loop_
_entity.id
_entity.type
_entity.pdbx_description
1 polymer ?
#
loop_
_entity_poly.entity_id
_entity_poly.type
_entity_poly.pdbx_seq_one_letter_code
_entity_poly.pdbx_strand_id
1 'polypeptide(L)'
;MAARVKALPASLAQLAARLVDLRRIAHRHLGALRERGFDWLEEYDFLLAWYAGRAALYPNYEPRMTAAAIVAAGVSARRLIRPPATPPTPTRAPGETSYRPRFLLARGLARGGDAARLADGLRLLQNLRADYPHALEIEEELALGYIERADFPAAEELLHQIEARYRHTTAETPARLGALWKKRAAAVAPADRVALRRALDCYRRAEAIRGDHFPAINVASLQYLLGERAAAVEQAERVLGLLDAADPPPDGFWPHATRGKPSCSPAATRPKPCRATGGRSPTGVAPRGTARVCGGSSN
;
A
#
# COMPACT_ATOMS: atom_id res chain seq x y z
N MET A 1 14.43 45.86 -1.11
CA MET A 1 14.72 44.42 -1.26
C MET A 1 15.84 44.12 -2.26
N ALA A 2 15.70 44.50 -3.55
CA ALA A 2 16.64 44.11 -4.62
C ALA A 2 18.15 44.36 -4.34
N ALA A 3 18.51 45.45 -3.66
CA ALA A 3 19.89 45.73 -3.29
C ALA A 3 20.54 44.66 -2.39
N ARG A 4 19.81 44.13 -1.39
CA ARG A 4 20.32 43.02 -0.54
C ARG A 4 20.55 41.73 -1.35
N VAL A 5 19.69 41.45 -2.33
CA VAL A 5 19.84 40.26 -3.20
C VAL A 5 21.06 40.41 -4.12
N LYS A 6 21.32 41.62 -4.65
CA LYS A 6 22.54 41.93 -5.43
C LYS A 6 23.83 41.87 -4.60
N ALA A 7 23.74 41.96 -3.28
CA ALA A 7 24.88 41.86 -2.35
C ALA A 7 25.14 40.44 -1.83
N LEU A 8 24.38 39.43 -2.28
CA LEU A 8 24.64 38.04 -1.95
C LEU A 8 25.86 37.50 -2.73
N PRO A 9 26.71 36.65 -2.13
CA PRO A 9 27.65 35.82 -2.86
C PRO A 9 27.00 35.09 -4.03
N ALA A 10 27.70 35.00 -5.17
CA ALA A 10 27.15 34.49 -6.43
C ALA A 10 26.54 33.07 -6.31
N SER A 11 27.10 32.22 -5.44
CA SER A 11 26.57 30.89 -5.11
C SER A 11 25.18 30.93 -4.46
N LEU A 12 24.92 31.88 -3.57
CA LEU A 12 23.60 32.06 -2.94
C LEU A 12 22.60 32.69 -3.92
N ALA A 13 23.04 33.58 -4.80
CA ALA A 13 22.20 34.12 -5.88
C ALA A 13 21.79 33.02 -6.90
N GLN A 14 22.72 32.14 -7.28
CA GLN A 14 22.46 30.99 -8.15
C GLN A 14 21.50 29.98 -7.49
N LEU A 15 21.67 29.74 -6.18
CA LEU A 15 20.76 28.89 -5.40
C LEU A 15 19.35 29.49 -5.29
N ALA A 16 19.23 30.80 -5.09
CA ALA A 16 17.94 31.49 -5.09
C ALA A 16 17.19 31.36 -6.43
N ALA A 17 17.90 31.40 -7.57
CA ALA A 17 17.30 31.15 -8.88
C ALA A 17 16.74 29.71 -8.99
N ARG A 18 17.48 28.70 -8.52
CA ARG A 18 17.02 27.29 -8.52
C ARG A 18 15.81 27.05 -7.64
N LEU A 19 15.61 27.82 -6.56
CA LEU A 19 14.40 27.75 -5.75
C LEU A 19 13.14 28.26 -6.47
N VAL A 20 13.29 29.18 -7.45
CA VAL A 20 12.18 29.62 -8.32
C VAL A 20 11.81 28.56 -9.35
N ASP A 21 12.80 27.90 -9.95
CA ASP A 21 12.58 26.73 -10.82
C ASP A 21 11.85 25.61 -10.05
N LEU A 22 12.28 25.32 -8.82
CA LEU A 22 11.65 24.30 -7.96
C LEU A 22 10.16 24.58 -7.73
N ARG A 23 9.79 25.82 -7.39
CA ARG A 23 8.38 26.23 -7.24
C ARG A 23 7.56 25.98 -8.50
N ARG A 24 8.12 26.25 -9.69
CA ARG A 24 7.47 26.02 -10.99
C ARG A 24 7.34 24.54 -11.34
N ILE A 25 8.22 23.69 -10.83
CA ILE A 25 8.13 22.23 -10.96
C ILE A 25 7.06 21.71 -10.00
N ALA A 26 7.18 22.00 -8.70
CA ALA A 26 6.25 21.56 -7.66
C ALA A 26 4.79 21.97 -7.94
N HIS A 27 4.54 23.21 -8.39
CA HIS A 27 3.19 23.65 -8.75
C HIS A 27 2.54 22.78 -9.85
N ARG A 28 3.31 22.36 -10.86
CA ARG A 28 2.83 21.49 -11.95
C ARG A 28 2.65 20.04 -11.52
N HIS A 29 3.50 19.53 -10.64
CA HIS A 29 3.52 18.10 -10.29
C HIS A 29 2.73 17.73 -9.03
N LEU A 30 2.60 18.63 -8.06
CA LEU A 30 1.81 18.42 -6.83
C LEU A 30 0.36 18.92 -7.01
N GLY A 31 0.13 19.99 -7.78
CA GLY A 31 -1.20 20.58 -7.95
C GLY A 31 -2.17 19.81 -8.87
N ALA A 32 -1.67 18.86 -9.67
CA ALA A 32 -2.42 18.25 -10.77
C ALA A 32 -2.88 16.79 -10.54
N LEU A 33 -2.37 16.11 -9.50
CA LEU A 33 -2.62 14.67 -9.27
C LEU A 33 -3.23 14.47 -7.88
N ARG A 34 -4.57 14.47 -7.79
CA ARG A 34 -5.32 14.42 -6.52
C ARG A 34 -5.18 13.12 -5.71
N GLU A 35 -4.59 12.07 -6.27
CA GLU A 35 -4.54 10.72 -5.67
C GLU A 35 -3.19 10.38 -5.00
N ARG A 36 -2.31 11.37 -4.83
CA ARG A 36 -0.97 11.24 -4.19
C ARG A 36 -1.01 11.07 -2.67
N GLY A 37 -1.80 10.13 -2.14
CA GLY A 37 -2.12 10.02 -0.71
C GLY A 37 -0.96 9.79 0.28
N PHE A 38 0.30 9.68 -0.18
CA PHE A 38 1.46 9.34 0.66
C PHE A 38 2.74 10.13 0.35
N ASP A 39 2.72 11.10 -0.56
CA ASP A 39 3.91 11.89 -0.95
C ASP A 39 4.20 13.05 0.02
N TRP A 40 3.63 13.02 1.23
CA TRP A 40 3.73 14.06 2.25
C TRP A 40 5.17 14.47 2.58
N LEU A 41 6.16 13.59 2.37
CA LEU A 41 7.57 13.90 2.58
C LEU A 41 8.16 14.75 1.44
N GLU A 42 7.72 14.54 0.19
CA GLU A 42 8.04 15.44 -0.93
C GLU A 42 7.33 16.78 -0.76
N GLU A 43 6.06 16.75 -0.32
CA GLU A 43 5.32 17.97 0.03
C GLU A 43 5.97 18.71 1.21
N TYR A 44 6.50 18.00 2.20
CA TYR A 44 7.22 18.58 3.33
C TYR A 44 8.58 19.16 2.92
N ASP A 45 9.39 18.45 2.14
CA ASP A 45 10.63 19.01 1.57
C ASP A 45 10.32 20.22 0.65
N PHE A 46 9.16 20.22 -0.04
CA PHE A 46 8.73 21.36 -0.85
C PHE A 46 8.30 22.54 0.01
N LEU A 47 7.45 22.31 1.02
CA LEU A 47 7.04 23.33 1.98
C LEU A 47 8.24 23.89 2.73
N LEU A 48 9.23 23.06 3.10
CA LEU A 48 10.46 23.49 3.74
C LEU A 48 11.35 24.31 2.77
N ALA A 49 11.49 23.89 1.51
CA ALA A 49 12.18 24.67 0.48
C ALA A 49 11.53 26.04 0.21
N TRP A 50 10.21 26.07 0.08
CA TRP A 50 9.42 27.26 -0.25
C TRP A 50 9.25 28.16 1.01
N TYR A 51 9.15 27.61 2.22
CA TYR A 51 9.09 28.37 3.48
C TYR A 51 10.46 28.95 3.86
N ALA A 52 11.52 28.14 3.94
CA ALA A 52 12.86 28.64 4.27
C ALA A 52 13.38 29.62 3.21
N GLY A 53 13.10 29.36 1.92
CA GLY A 53 13.35 30.30 0.82
C GLY A 53 12.53 31.60 0.88
N ARG A 54 11.42 31.64 1.63
CA ARG A 54 10.68 32.88 1.94
C ARG A 54 11.21 33.55 3.22
N ALA A 55 11.59 32.76 4.22
CA ALA A 55 12.12 33.25 5.48
C ALA A 55 13.40 34.06 5.29
N ALA A 56 14.26 33.63 4.37
CA ALA A 56 15.45 34.36 3.90
C ALA A 56 15.17 35.76 3.30
N LEU A 57 13.91 36.17 3.12
CA LEU A 57 13.52 37.49 2.63
C LEU A 57 12.97 38.42 3.73
N TYR A 58 12.82 37.95 4.98
CA TYR A 58 12.33 38.79 6.07
C TYR A 58 13.36 39.89 6.44
N PRO A 59 12.94 41.15 6.64
CA PRO A 59 13.87 42.27 6.81
C PRO A 59 14.66 42.21 8.12
N ASN A 60 14.05 41.61 9.16
CA ASN A 60 14.57 41.42 10.51
C ASN A 60 15.46 40.17 10.68
N TYR A 61 15.69 39.38 9.61
CA TYR A 61 16.66 38.28 9.68
C TYR A 61 18.09 38.81 9.56
N GLU A 62 18.96 38.37 10.46
CA GLU A 62 20.40 38.61 10.36
C GLU A 62 21.01 37.93 9.12
N PRO A 63 22.22 38.32 8.68
CA PRO A 63 22.94 37.62 7.61
C PRO A 63 23.15 36.13 7.89
N ARG A 64 23.40 35.74 9.16
CA ARG A 64 23.55 34.34 9.58
C ARG A 64 22.24 33.56 9.45
N MET A 65 21.13 34.13 9.90
CA MET A 65 19.78 33.53 9.78
C MET A 65 19.36 33.41 8.31
N THR A 66 19.67 34.42 7.50
CA THR A 66 19.44 34.44 6.05
C THR A 66 20.21 33.31 5.37
N ALA A 67 21.50 33.13 5.69
CA ALA A 67 22.31 32.04 5.15
C ALA A 67 21.78 30.65 5.57
N ALA A 68 21.43 30.47 6.85
CA ALA A 68 20.86 29.22 7.35
C ALA A 68 19.53 28.86 6.65
N ALA A 69 18.65 29.84 6.44
CA ALA A 69 17.39 29.66 5.72
C ALA A 69 17.60 29.29 4.24
N ILE A 70 18.58 29.91 3.56
CA ILE A 70 18.93 29.55 2.17
C ILE A 70 19.54 28.15 2.09
N VAL A 71 20.39 27.75 3.06
CA VAL A 71 20.96 26.39 3.13
C VAL A 71 19.87 25.34 3.37
N ALA A 72 18.96 25.55 4.34
CA ALA A 72 17.84 24.65 4.59
C ALA A 72 16.91 24.52 3.36
N ALA A 73 16.66 25.64 2.67
CA ALA A 73 15.92 25.62 1.42
C ALA A 73 16.63 24.81 0.32
N GLY A 74 17.95 25.01 0.18
CA GLY A 74 18.78 24.30 -0.80
C GLY A 74 18.91 22.80 -0.55
N VAL A 75 18.99 22.36 0.71
CA VAL A 75 19.01 20.94 1.08
C VAL A 75 17.70 20.26 0.67
N SER A 76 16.55 20.87 1.02
CA SER A 76 15.22 20.32 0.73
C SER A 76 14.93 20.34 -0.78
N ALA A 77 15.31 21.42 -1.48
CA ALA A 77 15.29 21.49 -2.94
C ALA A 77 16.18 20.42 -3.60
N ARG A 78 17.36 20.11 -3.02
CA ARG A 78 18.25 19.06 -3.55
C ARG A 78 17.70 17.66 -3.36
N ARG A 79 16.87 17.41 -2.34
CA ARG A 79 16.13 16.14 -2.19
C ARG A 79 15.10 15.99 -3.32
N LEU A 80 14.30 17.03 -3.57
CA LEU A 80 13.29 17.05 -4.65
C LEU A 80 13.87 17.03 -6.08
N ILE A 81 15.09 17.54 -6.29
CA ILE A 81 15.77 17.53 -7.60
C ILE A 81 16.63 16.25 -7.79
N ARG A 82 16.71 15.33 -6.81
CA ARG A 82 17.25 14.00 -7.10
C ARG A 82 16.29 13.31 -8.09
N PRO A 83 16.79 12.66 -9.15
CA PRO A 83 15.94 11.78 -9.94
C PRO A 83 15.36 10.70 -9.03
N PRO A 84 14.15 10.18 -9.34
CA PRO A 84 13.62 9.03 -8.61
C PRO A 84 14.68 7.92 -8.62
N ALA A 85 14.91 7.31 -7.45
CA ALA A 85 16.01 6.38 -7.28
C ALA A 85 15.93 5.24 -8.32
N THR A 86 17.10 4.80 -8.78
CA THR A 86 17.28 3.55 -9.53
C THR A 86 16.43 2.46 -8.86
N PRO A 87 15.66 1.64 -9.62
CA PRO A 87 14.63 0.76 -9.08
C PRO A 87 15.09 0.04 -7.79
N PRO A 88 14.35 0.20 -6.68
CA PRO A 88 14.92 0.12 -5.33
C PRO A 88 15.66 -1.19 -5.07
N THR A 89 16.94 -1.09 -4.72
CA THR A 89 17.76 -2.25 -4.36
C THR A 89 17.27 -2.90 -3.07
N PRO A 90 17.44 -4.23 -2.87
CA PRO A 90 17.09 -4.86 -1.60
C PRO A 90 17.91 -4.30 -0.42
N THR A 91 19.15 -3.90 -0.69
CA THR A 91 20.05 -3.21 0.24
C THR A 91 19.75 -1.71 0.29
N ARG A 92 19.92 -1.11 1.49
CA ARG A 92 19.83 0.33 1.72
C ARG A 92 20.89 1.09 0.93
N ALA A 93 20.49 2.11 0.18
CA ALA A 93 21.45 2.93 -0.57
C ALA A 93 22.15 3.98 0.33
N PRO A 94 23.45 4.27 0.12
CA PRO A 94 24.11 5.39 0.77
C PRO A 94 23.40 6.73 0.51
N GLY A 95 22.89 7.36 1.56
CA GLY A 95 22.09 8.59 1.44
C GLY A 95 20.62 8.37 1.03
N GLU A 96 20.08 7.16 1.19
CA GLU A 96 18.64 6.88 1.18
C GLU A 96 17.92 7.65 2.30
N THR A 97 16.98 8.51 1.92
CA THR A 97 16.22 9.41 2.83
C THR A 97 14.87 8.86 3.27
N SER A 98 14.35 7.83 2.60
CA SER A 98 13.06 7.21 2.92
C SER A 98 13.08 5.73 2.52
N TYR A 99 12.54 4.89 3.40
CA TYR A 99 12.39 3.45 3.17
C TYR A 99 11.24 3.10 2.22
N ARG A 100 10.35 4.07 1.93
CA ARG A 100 9.10 3.86 1.22
C ARG A 100 9.26 3.18 -0.15
N PRO A 101 10.26 3.50 -1.01
CA PRO A 101 10.44 2.80 -2.28
C PRO A 101 10.77 1.30 -2.09
N ARG A 102 11.65 0.97 -1.14
CA ARG A 102 11.97 -0.43 -0.82
C ARG A 102 10.77 -1.16 -0.22
N PHE A 103 9.98 -0.51 0.65
CA PHE A 103 8.74 -1.09 1.19
C PHE A 103 7.69 -1.36 0.11
N LEU A 104 7.46 -0.42 -0.81
CA LEU A 104 6.49 -0.62 -1.91
C LEU A 104 6.92 -1.76 -2.84
N LEU A 105 8.22 -1.91 -3.12
CA LEU A 105 8.75 -3.10 -3.80
C LEU A 105 8.51 -4.38 -2.99
N ALA A 106 8.86 -4.39 -1.70
CA ALA A 106 8.72 -5.55 -0.83
C ALA A 106 7.27 -6.04 -0.75
N ARG A 107 6.32 -5.11 -0.62
CA ARG A 107 4.87 -5.34 -0.68
C ARG A 107 4.40 -5.84 -2.05
N GLY A 108 4.93 -5.27 -3.15
CA GLY A 108 4.65 -5.73 -4.52
C GLY A 108 5.22 -7.10 -4.88
N LEU A 109 6.24 -7.55 -4.15
CA LEU A 109 6.76 -8.92 -4.18
C LEU A 109 5.89 -9.84 -3.30
N ALA A 110 5.68 -9.48 -2.04
CA ALA A 110 4.91 -10.25 -1.06
C ALA A 110 3.46 -10.52 -1.49
N ARG A 111 2.80 -9.56 -2.13
CA ARG A 111 1.43 -9.72 -2.66
C ARG A 111 1.37 -10.30 -4.08
N GLY A 112 2.49 -10.75 -4.63
CA GLY A 112 2.63 -11.17 -6.03
C GLY A 112 2.02 -12.53 -6.40
N GLY A 113 1.47 -13.28 -5.44
CA GLY A 113 0.84 -14.60 -5.63
C GLY A 113 1.81 -15.77 -5.87
N ASP A 114 2.95 -15.51 -6.50
CA ASP A 114 4.05 -16.48 -6.62
C ASP A 114 4.81 -16.66 -5.28
N ALA A 115 5.20 -17.91 -4.99
CA ALA A 115 5.87 -18.30 -3.76
C ALA A 115 7.32 -17.80 -3.68
N ALA A 116 8.05 -17.73 -4.80
CA ALA A 116 9.42 -17.21 -4.81
C ALA A 116 9.42 -15.69 -4.56
N ARG A 117 8.54 -14.95 -5.23
CA ARG A 117 8.29 -13.53 -4.98
C ARG A 117 7.79 -13.25 -3.56
N LEU A 118 6.95 -14.12 -2.99
CA LEU A 118 6.56 -14.01 -1.57
C LEU A 118 7.78 -14.14 -0.65
N ALA A 119 8.67 -15.12 -0.88
CA ALA A 119 9.90 -15.29 -0.10
C ALA A 119 10.84 -14.09 -0.22
N ASP A 120 11.00 -13.51 -1.42
CA ASP A 120 11.81 -12.30 -1.62
C ASP A 120 11.19 -11.04 -1.00
N GLY A 121 9.87 -10.89 -1.08
CA GLY A 121 9.13 -9.83 -0.40
C GLY A 121 9.29 -9.90 1.11
N LEU A 122 9.13 -11.10 1.70
CA LEU A 122 9.37 -11.36 3.12
C LEU A 122 10.81 -11.04 3.53
N ARG A 123 11.80 -11.50 2.75
CA ARG A 123 13.24 -11.22 2.98
C ARG A 123 13.53 -9.72 2.97
N LEU A 124 12.93 -8.96 2.05
CA LEU A 124 13.09 -7.51 2.00
C LEU A 124 12.35 -6.79 3.15
N LEU A 125 11.17 -7.25 3.55
CA LEU A 125 10.46 -6.73 4.74
C LEU A 125 11.23 -7.00 6.03
N GLN A 126 11.91 -8.15 6.16
CA GLN A 126 12.79 -8.45 7.30
C GLN A 126 14.01 -7.50 7.35
N ASN A 127 14.68 -7.28 6.22
CA ASN A 127 15.77 -6.30 6.12
C ASN A 127 15.30 -4.89 6.49
N LEU A 128 14.11 -4.49 6.01
CA LEU A 128 13.50 -3.21 6.32
C LEU A 128 13.11 -3.06 7.79
N ARG A 129 12.64 -4.13 8.45
CA ARG A 129 12.38 -4.14 9.91
C ARG A 129 13.67 -3.95 10.71
N ALA A 130 14.81 -4.46 10.23
CA ALA A 130 16.12 -4.24 10.85
C ALA A 130 16.64 -2.82 10.62
N ASP A 131 16.49 -2.25 9.41
CA ASP A 131 16.85 -0.85 9.11
C ASP A 131 15.95 0.17 9.86
N TYR A 132 14.68 -0.15 10.09
CA TYR A 132 13.65 0.75 10.61
C TYR A 132 12.72 0.08 11.65
N PRO A 133 13.22 -0.26 12.86
CA PRO A 133 12.49 -1.06 13.87
C PRO A 133 11.28 -0.37 14.53
N HIS A 134 10.90 0.83 14.06
CA HIS A 134 9.74 1.60 14.53
C HIS A 134 8.70 1.85 13.41
N ALA A 135 8.93 1.31 12.20
CA ALA A 135 8.03 1.49 11.07
C ALA A 135 6.91 0.44 11.09
N LEU A 136 5.82 0.74 11.82
CA LEU A 136 4.67 -0.14 12.03
C LEU A 136 4.16 -0.83 10.74
N GLU A 137 4.04 -0.09 9.63
CA GLU A 137 3.53 -0.66 8.36
C GLU A 137 4.43 -1.76 7.77
N ILE A 138 5.73 -1.78 8.10
CA ILE A 138 6.66 -2.83 7.70
C ILE A 138 6.42 -4.09 8.54
N GLU A 139 6.13 -3.94 9.84
CA GLU A 139 5.81 -5.06 10.72
C GLU A 139 4.41 -5.65 10.42
N GLU A 140 3.41 -4.81 10.13
CA GLU A 140 2.06 -5.23 9.73
C GLU A 140 2.03 -5.95 8.36
N GLU A 141 2.80 -5.47 7.37
CA GLU A 141 2.92 -6.15 6.06
C GLU A 141 3.76 -7.45 6.16
N LEU A 142 4.78 -7.49 7.03
CA LEU A 142 5.54 -8.71 7.30
C LEU A 142 4.67 -9.80 7.94
N ALA A 143 3.82 -9.41 8.90
CA ALA A 143 2.82 -10.30 9.49
C ALA A 143 1.82 -10.81 8.45
N LEU A 144 1.37 -9.96 7.52
CA LEU A 144 0.55 -10.42 6.39
C LEU A 144 1.28 -11.47 5.54
N GLY A 145 2.54 -11.24 5.17
CA GLY A 145 3.31 -12.20 4.40
C GLY A 145 3.45 -13.57 5.09
N TYR A 146 3.59 -13.60 6.41
CA TYR A 146 3.55 -14.85 7.18
C TYR A 146 2.17 -15.51 7.16
N ILE A 147 1.06 -14.75 7.27
CA ILE A 147 -0.31 -15.28 7.10
C ILE A 147 -0.54 -15.84 5.69
N GLU A 148 0.01 -15.21 4.65
CA GLU A 148 -0.06 -15.72 3.28
C GLU A 148 0.77 -17.00 3.09
N ARG A 149 1.91 -17.13 3.78
CA ARG A 149 2.72 -18.35 3.83
C ARG A 149 2.13 -19.47 4.73
N ALA A 150 0.99 -19.23 5.38
CA ALA A 150 0.42 -20.07 6.44
C ALA A 150 1.36 -20.29 7.67
N ASP A 151 2.34 -19.42 7.84
CA ASP A 151 3.25 -19.38 8.99
C ASP A 151 2.57 -18.66 10.16
N PHE A 152 1.50 -19.29 10.66
CA PHE A 152 0.65 -18.70 11.67
C PHE A 152 1.35 -18.41 13.01
N PRO A 153 2.32 -19.23 13.51
CA PRO A 153 3.05 -18.91 14.74
C PRO A 153 3.86 -17.62 14.62
N ALA A 154 4.66 -17.46 13.56
CA ALA A 154 5.46 -16.25 13.35
C ALA A 154 4.59 -15.00 13.14
N ALA A 155 3.43 -15.16 12.49
CA ALA A 155 2.46 -14.08 12.36
C ALA A 155 1.81 -13.68 13.69
N GLU A 156 1.44 -14.65 14.53
CA GLU A 156 0.77 -14.43 15.83
C GLU A 156 1.70 -13.78 16.84
N GLU A 157 2.95 -14.26 16.93
CA GLU A 157 3.99 -13.65 17.77
C GLU A 157 4.25 -12.21 17.35
N LEU A 158 4.46 -11.96 16.05
CA LEU A 158 4.72 -10.62 15.52
C LEU A 158 3.54 -9.67 15.78
N LEU A 159 2.30 -10.10 15.56
CA LEU A 159 1.13 -9.25 15.79
C LEU A 159 0.91 -8.93 17.27
N HIS A 160 1.21 -9.85 18.20
CA HIS A 160 1.16 -9.53 19.63
C HIS A 160 2.34 -8.67 20.10
N GLN A 161 3.54 -8.80 19.51
CA GLN A 161 4.64 -7.84 19.72
C GLN A 161 4.24 -6.42 19.29
N ILE A 162 3.56 -6.29 18.14
CA ILE A 162 3.04 -5.01 17.62
C ILE A 162 1.95 -4.46 18.56
N GLU A 163 0.94 -5.27 18.88
CA GLU A 163 -0.20 -4.87 19.72
C GLU A 163 0.25 -4.39 21.12
N ALA A 164 1.21 -5.07 21.74
CA ALA A 164 1.78 -4.69 23.04
C ALA A 164 2.63 -3.40 22.96
N ARG A 165 3.36 -3.19 21.85
CA ARG A 165 4.26 -2.03 21.67
C ARG A 165 3.51 -0.74 21.32
N TYR A 166 2.54 -0.81 20.40
CA TYR A 166 1.88 0.37 19.84
C TYR A 166 0.44 0.57 20.34
N ARG A 167 -0.10 -0.32 21.19
CA ARG A 167 -1.35 -0.15 21.97
C ARG A 167 -2.55 0.44 21.19
N HIS A 168 -3.12 -0.35 20.28
CA HIS A 168 -4.38 -0.07 19.57
C HIS A 168 -4.42 1.25 18.75
N THR A 169 -3.28 1.81 18.35
CA THR A 169 -3.21 3.03 17.50
C THR A 169 -3.75 2.84 16.08
N THR A 170 -3.92 1.60 15.60
CA THR A 170 -4.50 1.29 14.29
C THR A 170 -5.58 0.21 14.40
N ALA A 171 -6.56 0.26 13.49
CA ALA A 171 -7.48 -0.86 13.24
C ALA A 171 -6.84 -1.98 12.40
N GLU A 172 -5.66 -1.74 11.83
CA GLU A 172 -4.98 -2.63 10.90
C GLU A 172 -4.43 -3.87 11.63
N THR A 173 -3.63 -3.70 12.68
CA THR A 173 -3.14 -4.80 13.54
C THR A 173 -4.26 -5.77 14.00
N PRO A 174 -5.38 -5.32 14.60
CA PRO A 174 -6.48 -6.23 14.95
C PRO A 174 -7.20 -6.83 13.73
N ALA A 175 -7.28 -6.14 12.59
CA ALA A 175 -7.79 -6.75 11.35
C ALA A 175 -6.84 -7.82 10.77
N ARG A 176 -5.52 -7.69 10.99
CA ARG A 176 -4.51 -8.71 10.63
C ARG A 176 -4.59 -9.93 11.57
N LEU A 177 -4.79 -9.73 12.88
CA LEU A 177 -5.13 -10.82 13.81
C LEU A 177 -6.43 -11.53 13.37
N GLY A 178 -7.46 -10.78 12.98
CA GLY A 178 -8.69 -11.34 12.41
C GLY A 178 -8.45 -12.19 11.15
N ALA A 179 -7.56 -11.73 10.26
CA ALA A 179 -7.17 -12.47 9.06
C ALA A 179 -6.41 -13.77 9.38
N LEU A 180 -5.48 -13.72 10.34
CA LEU A 180 -4.72 -14.88 10.84
C LEU A 180 -5.67 -15.95 11.36
N TRP A 181 -6.54 -15.61 12.32
CA TRP A 181 -7.48 -16.56 12.92
C TRP A 181 -8.45 -17.14 11.88
N LYS A 182 -8.92 -16.32 10.93
CA LYS A 182 -9.78 -16.80 9.83
C LYS A 182 -9.06 -17.76 8.88
N LYS A 183 -7.78 -17.52 8.54
CA LYS A 183 -6.98 -18.46 7.74
C LYS A 183 -6.68 -19.75 8.49
N ARG A 184 -6.29 -19.66 9.76
CA ARG A 184 -6.06 -20.82 10.64
C ARG A 184 -7.32 -21.68 10.78
N ALA A 185 -8.49 -21.07 10.92
CA ALA A 185 -9.76 -21.78 10.94
C ALA A 185 -10.08 -22.54 9.64
N ALA A 186 -9.74 -21.95 8.49
CA ALA A 186 -9.98 -22.53 7.16
C ALA A 186 -8.95 -23.59 6.74
N ALA A 187 -7.85 -23.75 7.49
CA ALA A 187 -6.81 -24.75 7.22
C ALA A 187 -7.17 -26.17 7.72
N VAL A 188 -8.31 -26.34 8.38
CA VAL A 188 -8.81 -27.61 8.92
C VAL A 188 -10.24 -27.89 8.46
N ALA A 189 -10.63 -29.16 8.39
CA ALA A 189 -11.95 -29.61 7.96
C ALA A 189 -12.57 -30.57 9.02
N PRO A 190 -13.73 -30.25 9.61
CA PRO A 190 -14.47 -28.99 9.49
C PRO A 190 -13.69 -27.79 10.06
N ALA A 191 -14.05 -26.58 9.62
CA ALA A 191 -13.37 -25.35 10.01
C ALA A 191 -13.47 -25.08 11.53
N ASP A 192 -12.37 -24.64 12.16
CA ASP A 192 -12.32 -24.44 13.61
C ASP A 192 -13.18 -23.25 14.05
N ARG A 193 -14.29 -23.57 14.75
CA ARG A 193 -15.25 -22.60 15.29
C ARG A 193 -14.67 -21.76 16.44
N VAL A 194 -13.60 -22.21 17.12
CA VAL A 194 -12.91 -21.41 18.14
C VAL A 194 -12.05 -20.34 17.48
N ALA A 195 -11.25 -20.69 16.46
CA ALA A 195 -10.54 -19.71 15.64
C ALA A 195 -11.49 -18.74 14.90
N LEU A 196 -12.64 -19.20 14.39
CA LEU A 196 -13.64 -18.29 13.79
C LEU A 196 -14.18 -17.25 14.79
N ARG A 197 -14.37 -17.62 16.07
CA ARG A 197 -14.76 -16.67 17.14
C ARG A 197 -13.63 -15.67 17.43
N ARG A 198 -12.39 -16.14 17.61
CA ARG A 198 -11.22 -15.26 17.79
C ARG A 198 -11.05 -14.28 16.62
N ALA A 199 -11.33 -14.72 15.39
CA ALA A 199 -11.35 -13.86 14.22
C ALA A 199 -12.44 -12.78 14.32
N LEU A 200 -13.67 -13.16 14.70
CA LEU A 200 -14.81 -12.26 14.84
C LEU A 200 -14.54 -11.18 15.89
N ASP A 201 -14.01 -11.56 17.04
CA ASP A 201 -13.66 -10.61 18.11
C ASP A 201 -12.55 -9.65 17.67
N CYS A 202 -11.54 -10.12 16.92
CA CYS A 202 -10.50 -9.26 16.37
C CYS A 202 -11.03 -8.28 15.31
N TYR A 203 -11.94 -8.70 14.42
CA TYR A 203 -12.56 -7.79 13.46
C TYR A 203 -13.55 -6.81 14.12
N ARG A 204 -14.27 -7.20 15.17
CA ARG A 204 -15.09 -6.28 15.98
C ARG A 204 -14.24 -5.21 16.66
N ARG A 205 -13.06 -5.56 17.19
CA ARG A 205 -12.09 -4.58 17.73
C ARG A 205 -11.58 -3.62 16.64
N ALA A 206 -11.28 -4.12 15.44
CA ALA A 206 -10.88 -3.28 14.32
C ALA A 206 -11.99 -2.30 13.88
N GLU A 207 -13.23 -2.77 13.77
CA GLU A 207 -14.40 -1.94 13.44
C GLU A 207 -14.68 -0.87 14.51
N ALA A 208 -14.50 -1.20 15.79
CA ALA A 208 -14.67 -0.26 16.89
C ALA A 208 -13.59 0.85 16.94
N ILE A 209 -12.37 0.55 16.50
CA ILE A 209 -11.29 1.55 16.36
C ILE A 209 -11.53 2.44 15.13
N ARG A 210 -12.03 1.85 14.03
CA ARG A 210 -12.26 2.56 12.77
C ARG A 210 -13.44 1.93 12.03
N GLY A 211 -14.53 2.69 11.92
CA GLY A 211 -15.81 2.30 11.31
C GLY A 211 -15.79 2.15 9.78
N ASP A 212 -14.67 1.71 9.21
CA ASP A 212 -14.54 1.41 7.78
C ASP A 212 -15.35 0.15 7.43
N HIS A 213 -15.76 0.05 6.16
CA HIS A 213 -16.49 -1.11 5.65
C HIS A 213 -15.67 -2.42 5.73
N PHE A 214 -14.33 -2.39 5.63
CA PHE A 214 -13.53 -3.62 5.53
C PHE A 214 -13.59 -4.52 6.78
N PRO A 215 -13.37 -4.03 8.02
CA PRO A 215 -13.63 -4.83 9.22
C PRO A 215 -15.09 -5.31 9.29
N ALA A 216 -16.04 -4.41 9.06
CA ALA A 216 -17.47 -4.69 9.18
C ALA A 216 -17.97 -5.81 8.24
N ILE A 217 -17.46 -5.88 6.99
CA ILE A 217 -17.70 -6.99 6.04
C ILE A 217 -17.22 -8.33 6.62
N ASN A 218 -16.08 -8.34 7.31
CA ASN A 218 -15.53 -9.54 7.90
C ASN A 218 -16.31 -9.97 9.15
N VAL A 219 -16.82 -9.02 9.95
CA VAL A 219 -17.74 -9.30 11.07
C VAL A 219 -19.00 -10.02 10.57
N ALA A 220 -19.71 -9.46 9.58
CA ALA A 220 -20.89 -10.10 8.98
C ALA A 220 -20.58 -11.50 8.40
N SER A 221 -19.46 -11.62 7.68
CA SER A 221 -19.02 -12.89 7.09
C SER A 221 -18.77 -13.97 8.14
N LEU A 222 -18.17 -13.62 9.28
CA LEU A 222 -17.83 -14.55 10.35
C LEU A 222 -19.06 -14.93 11.19
N GLN A 223 -19.96 -13.99 11.44
CA GLN A 223 -21.27 -14.27 12.04
C GLN A 223 -22.05 -15.29 11.21
N TYR A 224 -22.09 -15.13 9.88
CA TYR A 224 -22.72 -16.09 8.97
C TYR A 224 -22.08 -17.49 9.08
N LEU A 225 -20.75 -17.59 9.04
CA LEU A 225 -20.00 -18.86 9.17
C LEU A 225 -20.18 -19.53 10.56
N LEU A 226 -20.39 -18.73 11.61
CA LEU A 226 -20.70 -19.23 12.95
C LEU A 226 -22.16 -19.67 13.09
N GLY A 227 -23.05 -19.24 12.19
CA GLY A 227 -24.49 -19.55 12.20
C GLY A 227 -25.36 -18.44 12.82
N GLU A 228 -24.77 -17.30 13.17
CA GLU A 228 -25.41 -16.12 13.78
C GLU A 228 -26.19 -15.30 12.73
N ARG A 229 -27.09 -15.97 11.99
CA ARG A 229 -27.69 -15.46 10.74
C ARG A 229 -28.36 -14.10 10.85
N ALA A 230 -29.12 -13.84 11.93
CA ALA A 230 -29.82 -12.57 12.11
C ALA A 230 -28.83 -11.40 12.24
N ALA A 231 -27.85 -11.51 13.13
CA ALA A 231 -26.82 -10.50 13.34
C ALA A 231 -25.90 -10.34 12.11
N ALA A 232 -25.70 -11.40 11.33
CA ALA A 232 -24.98 -11.32 10.05
C ALA A 232 -25.73 -10.52 8.98
N VAL A 233 -27.07 -10.53 8.97
CA VAL A 233 -27.91 -9.72 8.07
C VAL A 233 -27.89 -8.26 8.51
N GLU A 234 -28.17 -7.98 9.78
CA GLU A 234 -28.12 -6.64 10.38
C GLU A 234 -26.77 -5.94 10.10
N GLN A 235 -25.66 -6.65 10.34
CA GLN A 235 -24.32 -6.15 10.07
C GLN A 235 -24.05 -5.94 8.56
N ALA A 236 -24.63 -6.77 7.68
CA ALA A 236 -24.51 -6.61 6.23
C ALA A 236 -25.31 -5.41 5.70
N GLU A 237 -26.49 -5.13 6.27
CA GLU A 237 -27.31 -3.95 5.96
C GLU A 237 -26.60 -2.66 6.41
N ARG A 238 -26.02 -2.66 7.63
CA ARG A 238 -25.11 -1.60 8.11
C ARG A 238 -23.92 -1.36 7.16
N VAL A 239 -23.28 -2.42 6.67
CA VAL A 239 -22.18 -2.33 5.69
C VAL A 239 -22.63 -1.72 4.37
N LEU A 240 -23.83 -2.06 3.87
CA LEU A 240 -24.38 -1.46 2.66
C LEU A 240 -24.65 0.04 2.85
N GLY A 241 -25.26 0.44 3.97
CA GLY A 241 -25.44 1.85 4.32
C GLY A 241 -24.13 2.66 4.35
N LEU A 242 -23.05 2.08 4.90
CA LEU A 242 -21.71 2.70 4.86
C LEU A 242 -21.13 2.83 3.44
N LEU A 243 -21.49 1.91 2.52
CA LEU A 243 -21.05 1.91 1.12
C LEU A 243 -21.95 2.72 0.17
N ASP A 244 -23.14 3.13 0.62
CA ASP A 244 -24.03 4.07 -0.07
C ASP A 244 -23.87 5.51 0.43
N ALA A 245 -23.39 5.71 1.67
CA ALA A 245 -23.13 7.04 2.25
C ALA A 245 -21.71 7.59 1.98
N ALA A 246 -20.78 6.75 1.52
CA ALA A 246 -19.43 7.19 1.15
C ALA A 246 -19.41 7.70 -0.30
N ASP A 247 -18.64 8.77 -0.55
CA ASP A 247 -18.28 9.16 -1.92
C ASP A 247 -17.66 7.96 -2.66
N PRO A 248 -18.07 7.67 -3.91
CA PRO A 248 -17.57 6.51 -4.63
C PRO A 248 -16.05 6.65 -4.85
N PRO A 249 -15.23 5.70 -4.37
CA PRO A 249 -13.80 5.75 -4.61
C PRO A 249 -13.52 5.64 -6.12
N PRO A 250 -12.45 6.29 -6.64
CA PRO A 250 -12.12 6.23 -8.06
C PRO A 250 -11.88 4.79 -8.54
N ASP A 251 -11.37 3.92 -7.66
CA ASP A 251 -11.36 2.47 -7.81
C ASP A 251 -12.63 1.83 -7.21
N GLY A 252 -13.77 2.02 -7.88
CA GLY A 252 -15.09 1.46 -7.52
C GLY A 252 -15.18 -0.08 -7.40
N PHE A 253 -14.06 -0.79 -7.58
CA PHE A 253 -13.90 -2.23 -7.37
C PHE A 253 -14.43 -2.69 -5.99
N TRP A 254 -14.08 -2.00 -4.90
CA TRP A 254 -14.44 -2.46 -3.54
C TRP A 254 -15.94 -2.39 -3.23
N PRO A 255 -16.67 -1.30 -3.56
CA PRO A 255 -18.13 -1.29 -3.53
C PRO A 255 -18.77 -2.42 -4.37
N HIS A 256 -18.32 -2.63 -5.60
CA HIS A 256 -18.90 -3.67 -6.48
C HIS A 256 -18.61 -5.09 -5.96
N ALA A 257 -17.37 -5.39 -5.57
CA ALA A 257 -16.96 -6.68 -5.03
C ALA A 257 -17.67 -7.01 -3.70
N THR A 258 -18.02 -5.98 -2.91
CA THR A 258 -18.80 -6.15 -1.69
C THR A 258 -20.27 -6.39 -2.00
N ARG A 259 -20.91 -5.55 -2.84
CA ARG A 259 -22.33 -5.69 -3.23
C ARG A 259 -22.66 -7.02 -3.93
N GLY A 260 -21.68 -7.72 -4.49
CA GLY A 260 -21.87 -9.07 -5.02
C GLY A 260 -22.22 -10.14 -3.96
N LYS A 261 -21.73 -10.00 -2.71
CA LYS A 261 -21.81 -11.05 -1.68
C LYS A 261 -23.18 -11.23 -0.96
N PRO A 262 -23.96 -10.18 -0.64
CA PRO A 262 -25.24 -10.35 0.06
C PRO A 262 -26.33 -11.08 -0.75
N SER A 263 -26.15 -11.25 -2.07
CA SER A 263 -27.18 -11.81 -2.96
C SER A 263 -27.48 -13.31 -2.75
N CYS A 264 -26.78 -14.00 -1.85
CA CYS A 264 -27.01 -15.39 -1.44
C CYS A 264 -28.26 -15.58 -0.56
N SER A 265 -29.42 -15.10 -1.03
CA SER A 265 -30.71 -15.42 -0.43
C SER A 265 -31.01 -16.93 -0.54
N PRO A 266 -31.51 -17.58 0.53
CA PRO A 266 -31.75 -19.03 0.54
C PRO A 266 -32.88 -19.50 -0.40
N ALA A 267 -33.62 -18.59 -1.04
CA ALA A 267 -34.68 -18.90 -1.99
C ALA A 267 -34.18 -19.26 -3.41
N ALA A 268 -32.86 -19.16 -3.68
CA ALA A 268 -32.30 -19.27 -5.03
C ALA A 268 -32.04 -20.72 -5.53
N THR A 269 -32.92 -21.69 -5.23
CA THR A 269 -32.81 -23.09 -5.67
C THR A 269 -33.22 -23.33 -7.13
N ARG A 270 -32.66 -22.53 -8.06
CA ARG A 270 -32.72 -22.78 -9.51
C ARG A 270 -31.33 -22.64 -10.14
N PRO A 271 -30.76 -23.71 -10.74
CA PRO A 271 -29.52 -23.57 -11.50
C PRO A 271 -29.77 -22.68 -12.72
N LYS A 272 -28.98 -21.63 -12.90
CA LYS A 272 -28.93 -20.90 -14.18
C LYS A 272 -28.34 -21.86 -15.23
N PRO A 273 -28.98 -22.06 -16.38
CA PRO A 273 -28.41 -22.92 -17.42
C PRO A 273 -27.10 -22.31 -17.92
N CYS A 274 -26.04 -23.11 -17.98
CA CYS A 274 -24.77 -22.71 -18.56
C CYS A 274 -24.98 -22.44 -20.05
N ARG A 275 -24.81 -21.18 -20.47
CA ARG A 275 -25.06 -20.76 -21.85
C ARG A 275 -23.90 -21.22 -22.74
N ALA A 276 -24.00 -22.42 -23.29
CA ALA A 276 -22.99 -23.00 -24.16
C ALA A 276 -22.74 -22.12 -25.39
N THR A 277 -21.56 -21.50 -25.47
CA THR A 277 -21.06 -20.84 -26.67
C THR A 277 -20.59 -21.89 -27.67
N GLY A 278 -21.51 -22.35 -28.52
CA GLY A 278 -21.18 -23.26 -29.62
C GLY A 278 -20.12 -22.67 -30.56
N GLY A 279 -19.16 -23.49 -30.97
CA GLY A 279 -18.02 -23.04 -31.76
C GLY A 279 -18.34 -22.79 -33.24
N ARG A 280 -17.39 -22.13 -33.93
CA ARG A 280 -17.23 -22.20 -35.38
C ARG A 280 -15.77 -22.44 -35.72
N SER A 281 -15.48 -23.61 -36.29
CA SER A 281 -14.27 -23.80 -37.09
C SER A 281 -14.52 -23.32 -38.51
N PRO A 282 -13.52 -22.75 -39.18
CA PRO A 282 -13.38 -22.84 -40.63
C PRO A 282 -12.37 -23.94 -40.97
N THR A 283 -12.73 -24.81 -41.90
CA THR A 283 -11.77 -25.50 -42.78
C THR A 283 -10.96 -24.44 -43.57
N GLY A 284 -9.73 -24.68 -44.01
CA GLY A 284 -8.96 -25.92 -44.06
C GLY A 284 -8.44 -26.14 -45.49
N VAL A 285 -7.21 -25.70 -45.77
CA VAL A 285 -6.54 -25.84 -47.07
C VAL A 285 -5.06 -26.19 -46.86
N ALA A 286 -4.53 -27.10 -47.68
CA ALA A 286 -3.17 -27.65 -47.66
C ALA A 286 -2.88 -28.28 -49.04
N PRO A 287 -1.68 -28.83 -49.33
CA PRO A 287 -0.32 -28.38 -48.98
C PRO A 287 0.64 -28.34 -50.21
N ARG A 288 1.80 -27.68 -50.06
CA ARG A 288 3.12 -27.99 -50.69
C ARG A 288 4.18 -27.65 -49.61
N GLY A 289 5.28 -28.37 -49.37
CA GLY A 289 6.30 -28.91 -50.29
C GLY A 289 7.40 -27.83 -50.47
N THR A 290 8.69 -28.03 -50.21
CA THR A 290 9.52 -29.24 -49.93
C THR A 290 10.83 -28.92 -49.17
N ALA A 291 11.59 -29.97 -48.78
CA ALA A 291 12.96 -30.00 -48.23
C ALA A 291 13.15 -29.49 -46.78
N ARG A 292 13.86 -30.14 -45.84
CA ARG A 292 14.98 -31.14 -45.84
C ARG A 292 16.38 -30.56 -46.10
N VAL A 293 17.05 -30.17 -45.02
CA VAL A 293 18.49 -30.41 -44.81
C VAL A 293 18.67 -30.93 -43.38
N CYS A 294 19.49 -31.96 -43.19
CA CYS A 294 19.99 -32.37 -41.88
C CYS A 294 21.52 -32.26 -41.89
N GLY A 295 22.07 -31.74 -40.80
CA GLY A 295 23.50 -31.67 -40.54
C GLY A 295 23.71 -30.91 -39.22
N GLY A 296 24.70 -31.23 -38.39
CA GLY A 296 25.72 -32.27 -38.54
C GLY A 296 26.89 -31.91 -37.64
N SER A 297 27.29 -32.80 -36.74
CA SER A 297 28.25 -32.50 -35.67
C SER A 297 29.64 -32.14 -36.20
N SER A 298 30.35 -31.24 -35.51
CA SER A 298 31.62 -31.53 -34.81
C SER A 298 32.27 -30.26 -34.22
N ASN A 299 33.04 -30.45 -33.15
CA ASN A 299 33.86 -29.47 -32.40
C ASN A 299 33.10 -28.33 -31.70
#